data_AF-A0A8T2ZKS9-F1
#
_entry.id   AF-A0A8T2ZKS9-F1
#
_cell.length_a   1.000
_cell.length_b   1.000
_cell.length_c   1.000
_cell.angle_alpha   90.00
_cell.angle_beta   90.00
_cell.angle_gamma   90.00
#
_symmetry.space_group_name_H-M   'P 1'
#
loop_
_entity.id
_entity.type
_entity.pdbx_description
1 polymer ?
#
loop_
_entity_poly.entity_id
_entity_poly.type
_entity_poly.pdbx_seq_one_letter_code
_entity_poly.pdbx_strand_id
1 'polypeptide(L)'
;MQLLLIAGIGSDHIDLKAAAAAGSIIAEEWNVVAIAYKAYDLEEKKVGTVGAERIRRLLLQRLKPFNCTLLYHDRLKMETKLENQTGAKFDEDLDSILSKCDIVVINMPLI
;
A
#
# COMPACT_ATOMS: atom_id res chain seq x y z
N MET A 1 -5.43 0.88 12.50
CA MET A 1 -6.37 0.92 11.37
C MET A 1 -5.62 0.40 10.17
N GLN A 2 -6.02 -0.75 9.61
CA GLN A 2 -5.36 -1.38 8.48
C GLN A 2 -6.06 -0.95 7.18
N LEU A 3 -5.30 -0.37 6.24
CA LEU A 3 -5.80 0.01 4.92
C LEU A 3 -5.21 -0.95 3.87
N LEU A 4 -6.07 -1.68 3.16
CA LEU A 4 -5.68 -2.53 2.05
C LEU A 4 -5.69 -1.70 0.76
N LEU A 5 -4.53 -1.49 0.14
CA LEU A 5 -4.37 -0.78 -1.13
C LEU A 5 -4.05 -1.78 -2.24
N ILE A 6 -4.96 -1.94 -3.20
CA ILE A 6 -4.73 -2.75 -4.41
C ILE A 6 -4.27 -1.80 -5.52
N ALA A 7 -3.00 -1.89 -5.92
CA ALA A 7 -2.44 -1.12 -7.02
C ALA A 7 -2.25 -2.01 -8.25
N GLY A 8 -3.37 -2.41 -8.87
CA GLY A 8 -3.43 -3.16 -10.13
C GLY A 8 -3.93 -2.31 -11.30
N ILE A 9 -3.85 -2.83 -12.52
CA ILE A 9 -4.52 -2.25 -13.69
C ILE A 9 -5.91 -2.90 -13.79
N GLY A 10 -6.97 -2.09 -13.70
CA GLY A 10 -8.37 -2.52 -13.78
C GLY A 10 -9.23 -1.82 -12.73
N SER A 11 -9.94 -0.77 -13.15
CA SER A 11 -10.92 -0.03 -12.32
C SER A 11 -12.35 -0.55 -12.51
N ASP A 12 -12.51 -1.67 -13.20
CA ASP A 12 -13.77 -2.15 -13.78
C ASP A 12 -14.78 -2.65 -12.73
N HIS A 13 -14.35 -2.72 -11.47
CA HIS A 13 -15.14 -3.16 -10.31
C HIS A 13 -15.31 -2.07 -9.26
N ILE A 14 -14.76 -0.86 -9.49
CA ILE A 14 -14.93 0.29 -8.60
C ILE A 14 -16.08 1.12 -9.15
N ASP A 15 -17.11 1.36 -8.33
CA ASP A 15 -18.16 2.31 -8.67
C ASP A 15 -17.57 3.74 -8.68
N LEU A 16 -17.19 4.18 -9.86
CA LEU A 16 -16.62 5.50 -10.11
C LEU A 16 -17.60 6.63 -9.73
N LYS A 17 -18.91 6.39 -9.72
CA LYS A 17 -19.92 7.36 -9.28
C LYS A 17 -19.98 7.45 -7.76
N ALA A 18 -19.86 6.33 -7.05
CA ALA A 18 -19.75 6.32 -5.58
C ALA A 18 -18.43 6.95 -5.11
N ALA A 19 -17.32 6.68 -5.80
CA ALA A 19 -16.03 7.33 -5.54
C ALA A 19 -16.08 8.84 -5.79
N ALA A 20 -16.80 9.29 -6.84
CA ALA A 20 -17.03 10.70 -7.11
C ALA A 20 -17.94 11.37 -6.05
N ALA A 21 -18.96 10.67 -5.55
CA ALA A 21 -19.87 11.18 -4.53
C ALA A 21 -19.20 11.33 -3.15
N ALA A 22 -18.12 10.59 -2.88
CA ALA A 22 -17.29 10.80 -1.70
C ALA A 22 -16.34 12.03 -1.83
N GLY A 23 -16.19 12.58 -3.03
CA GLY A 23 -15.38 13.75 -3.32
C GLY A 23 -16.18 15.04 -3.23
N SER A 24 -16.04 15.75 -2.11
CA SER A 24 -16.63 17.09 -1.85
C SER A 24 -16.51 18.06 -3.04
N ILE A 25 -15.45 17.93 -3.83
CA ILE A 25 -15.08 18.82 -4.95
C ILE A 25 -16.03 18.68 -6.16
N ILE A 26 -16.61 17.50 -6.41
CA ILE A 26 -17.53 17.28 -7.54
C ILE A 26 -18.94 17.78 -7.21
N ALA A 27 -19.26 17.89 -5.92
CA ALA A 27 -20.52 18.41 -5.41
C ALA A 27 -20.52 19.94 -5.20
N GLU A 28 -19.47 20.65 -5.65
CA GLU A 28 -19.25 22.10 -5.42
C GLU A 28 -19.23 22.54 -3.94
N GLU A 29 -19.17 21.61 -2.98
CA GLU A 29 -19.06 21.90 -1.56
C GLU A 29 -17.60 21.78 -1.11
N TRP A 30 -17.00 22.87 -0.63
CA TRP A 30 -15.61 22.88 -0.14
C TRP A 30 -15.55 22.74 1.39
N ASN A 31 -15.75 21.53 1.90
CA ASN A 31 -15.64 21.23 3.33
C ASN A 31 -14.26 20.65 3.70
N VAL A 32 -13.30 21.52 3.97
CA VAL A 32 -11.91 21.16 4.29
C VAL A 32 -11.80 20.23 5.50
N VAL A 33 -12.63 20.46 6.53
CA VAL A 33 -12.59 19.67 7.77
C VAL A 33 -13.02 18.23 7.49
N ALA A 34 -14.09 18.04 6.71
CA ALA A 34 -14.56 16.71 6.34
C ALA A 34 -13.52 15.94 5.49
N ILE A 35 -12.84 16.64 4.58
CA ILE A 35 -11.79 16.06 3.72
C ILE A 35 -10.56 15.66 4.56
N ALA A 36 -10.09 16.54 5.44
CA ALA A 36 -8.89 16.33 6.21
C ALA A 36 -9.07 15.30 7.34
N TYR A 37 -10.30 15.10 7.84
CA TYR A 37 -10.57 14.29 9.04
C TYR A 37 -10.10 12.83 8.96
N LYS A 38 -10.05 12.24 7.75
CA LYS A 38 -9.52 10.88 7.52
C LYS A 38 -8.29 10.85 6.60
N ALA A 39 -7.69 12.00 6.34
CA ALA A 39 -6.44 12.09 5.61
C ALA A 39 -5.27 11.82 6.57
N TYR A 40 -4.37 10.93 6.15
CA TYR A 40 -3.17 10.60 6.92
C TYR A 40 -1.97 10.61 5.99
N ASP A 41 -0.84 11.07 6.52
CA ASP A 41 0.44 10.97 5.83
C ASP A 41 0.96 9.53 5.84
N LEU A 42 1.74 9.20 4.80
CA LEU A 42 2.46 7.93 4.71
C LEU A 42 3.71 7.90 5.58
N GLU A 43 4.21 9.05 6.00
CA GLU A 43 5.41 9.15 6.81
C GLU A 43 5.27 8.31 8.08
N GLU A 44 6.34 7.60 8.45
CA GLU A 44 6.43 6.74 9.64
C GLU A 44 5.46 5.54 9.65
N LYS A 45 4.61 5.38 8.62
CA LYS A 45 3.72 4.22 8.50
C LYS A 45 4.47 2.96 8.14
N LYS A 46 3.95 1.82 8.59
CA LYS A 46 4.41 0.49 8.19
C LYS A 46 3.65 0.01 6.97
N VAL A 47 4.37 -0.18 5.86
CA VAL A 47 3.80 -0.68 4.60
C VAL A 47 4.34 -2.08 4.31
N GLY A 48 3.44 -3.05 4.19
CA GLY A 48 3.75 -4.45 3.94
C GLY A 48 3.34 -4.87 2.53
N THR A 49 4.16 -5.66 1.84
CA THR A 49 3.77 -6.30 0.58
C THR A 49 3.67 -7.81 0.73
N VAL A 50 2.62 -8.41 0.17
CA VAL A 50 2.50 -9.86 -0.01
C VAL A 50 2.97 -10.23 -1.41
N GLY A 51 4.05 -10.98 -1.48
CA GLY A 51 4.91 -11.19 -2.64
C GLY A 51 5.98 -10.11 -2.78
N ALA A 52 7.04 -10.42 -3.54
CA ALA A 52 8.16 -9.55 -3.84
C ALA A 52 8.64 -9.68 -5.30
N GLU A 53 7.72 -9.93 -6.24
CA GLU A 53 8.05 -9.96 -7.66
C GLU A 53 8.21 -8.56 -8.26
N ARG A 54 8.27 -8.46 -9.60
CA ARG A 54 8.62 -7.22 -10.31
C ARG A 54 7.80 -5.99 -9.88
N ILE A 55 6.47 -6.11 -9.77
CA ILE A 55 5.59 -4.98 -9.45
C ILE A 55 5.80 -4.49 -8.01
N ARG A 56 5.88 -5.41 -7.04
CA ARG A 56 6.08 -5.04 -5.63
C ARG A 56 7.47 -4.48 -5.36
N ARG A 57 8.51 -5.01 -5.99
CA ARG A 57 9.86 -4.43 -5.89
C ARG A 57 9.87 -2.98 -6.36
N LEU A 58 9.19 -2.70 -7.47
CA LEU A 58 9.01 -1.36 -8.01
C LEU A 58 8.19 -0.45 -7.08
N LEU A 59 7.16 -0.98 -6.42
CA LEU A 59 6.39 -0.25 -5.40
C LEU A 59 7.28 0.12 -4.21
N LEU A 60 7.99 -0.85 -3.63
CA LEU A 60 8.88 -0.65 -2.48
C LEU A 60 9.96 0.39 -2.79
N GLN A 61 10.55 0.37 -3.99
CA GLN A 61 11.49 1.40 -4.44
C GLN A 61 10.88 2.81 -4.49
N ARG A 62 9.61 2.94 -4.88
CA ARG A 62 8.89 4.23 -4.91
C ARG A 62 8.51 4.71 -3.51
N LEU A 63 8.29 3.81 -2.57
CA LEU A 63 7.94 4.14 -1.19
C LEU A 63 9.17 4.49 -0.33
N LYS A 64 10.37 4.05 -0.71
CA LYS A 64 11.61 4.35 0.01
C LYS A 64 11.80 5.83 0.41
N PRO A 65 11.58 6.83 -0.47
CA PRO A 65 11.74 8.24 -0.10
C PRO A 65 10.63 8.79 0.82
N PHE A 66 9.54 8.06 1.05
CA PHE A 66 8.43 8.50 1.91
C PHE A 66 8.66 8.24 3.40
N ASN A 67 9.85 7.79 3.79
CA ASN A 67 10.21 7.53 5.19
C ASN A 67 9.25 6.54 5.90
N CYS A 68 8.73 5.57 5.14
CA CYS A 68 7.92 4.47 5.67
C CYS A 68 8.82 3.33 6.20
N THR A 69 8.30 2.55 7.15
CA THR A 69 8.88 1.24 7.46
C THR A 69 8.36 0.21 6.46
N LEU A 70 9.25 -0.36 5.65
CA LEU A 70 8.87 -1.28 4.58
C LEU A 70 9.09 -2.74 4.99
N LEU A 71 8.05 -3.56 4.88
CA LEU A 71 8.06 -5.00 5.13
C LEU A 71 7.62 -5.77 3.87
N TYR A 72 8.10 -6.99 3.71
CA TYR A 72 7.59 -7.89 2.69
C TYR A 72 7.59 -9.34 3.16
N HIS A 73 6.60 -10.09 2.69
CA HIS A 73 6.51 -11.53 2.87
C HIS A 73 6.37 -12.17 1.49
N ASP A 74 7.14 -13.22 1.21
CA ASP A 74 7.06 -14.01 -0.02
C ASP A 74 7.55 -15.43 0.29
N ARG A 75 7.18 -16.40 -0.55
CA ARG A 75 7.65 -17.79 -0.47
C ARG A 75 9.16 -17.88 -0.60
N LEU A 76 9.77 -16.99 -1.39
CA LEU A 76 11.21 -16.90 -1.58
C LEU A 76 11.69 -15.52 -1.17
N LYS A 77 12.70 -15.48 -0.30
CA LYS A 77 13.34 -14.24 0.11
C LYS A 77 14.01 -13.56 -1.08
N MET A 78 13.93 -12.23 -1.14
CA MET A 78 14.70 -11.47 -2.12
C MET A 78 16.21 -11.61 -1.87
N GLU A 79 17.00 -11.48 -2.93
CA GLU A 79 18.45 -11.32 -2.79
C GLU A 79 18.78 -10.08 -1.95
N THR A 80 19.81 -10.17 -1.12
CA THR A 80 20.25 -9.08 -0.22
C THR A 80 20.47 -7.74 -0.96
N LYS A 81 20.92 -7.79 -2.21
CA LYS A 81 21.10 -6.59 -3.04
C LYS A 81 19.78 -5.87 -3.29
N LEU A 82 18.70 -6.61 -3.56
CA LEU A 82 17.37 -6.06 -3.77
C LEU A 82 16.73 -5.57 -2.47
N GLU A 83 16.94 -6.27 -1.35
CA GLU A 83 16.51 -5.79 -0.02
C GLU A 83 17.15 -4.43 0.30
N ASN A 84 18.46 -4.27 0.07
CA ASN A 84 19.15 -2.99 0.30
C ASN A 84 18.66 -1.88 -0.65
N GLN A 85 18.37 -2.21 -1.91
CA GLN A 85 17.84 -1.26 -2.88
C GLN A 85 16.46 -0.75 -2.48
N THR A 86 15.55 -1.67 -2.12
CA THR A 86 14.18 -1.34 -1.74
C THR A 86 14.07 -0.75 -0.33
N GLY A 87 14.98 -1.12 0.58
CA GLY A 87 14.87 -0.80 2.01
C GLY A 87 13.86 -1.66 2.76
N ALA A 88 13.25 -2.66 2.10
CA ALA A 88 12.25 -3.53 2.70
C ALA A 88 12.91 -4.67 3.49
N LYS A 89 12.30 -5.02 4.63
CA LYS A 89 12.73 -6.13 5.48
C LYS A 89 11.82 -7.33 5.29
N PHE A 90 12.41 -8.51 5.20
CA PHE A 90 11.67 -9.76 5.11
C PHE A 90 10.99 -10.10 6.44
N ASP A 91 9.74 -10.55 6.37
CA ASP A 91 9.02 -11.19 7.45
C ASP A 91 8.57 -12.58 6.98
N GLU A 92 8.90 -13.62 7.75
CA GLU A 92 8.64 -15.01 7.37
C GLU A 92 7.18 -15.42 7.54
N ASP A 93 6.44 -14.68 8.36
CA ASP A 93 5.04 -14.98 8.68
C ASP A 93 4.12 -13.93 8.03
N LEU A 94 3.13 -14.41 7.28
CA LEU A 94 2.13 -13.57 6.63
C LEU A 94 1.24 -12.87 7.67
N ASP A 95 0.82 -13.60 8.71
CA ASP A 95 -0.08 -13.06 9.74
C ASP A 95 0.62 -11.97 10.55
N SER A 96 1.93 -12.14 10.77
CA SER A 96 2.82 -11.13 11.32
C SER A 96 2.80 -9.82 10.49
N ILE A 97 2.93 -9.87 9.16
CA ILE A 97 2.79 -8.66 8.31
C ILE A 97 1.42 -8.03 8.46
N LEU A 98 0.35 -8.85 8.40
CA LEU A 98 -1.01 -8.34 8.53
C LEU A 98 -1.17 -7.59 9.84
N SER A 99 -0.70 -8.11 10.96
CA SER A 99 -0.83 -7.44 12.27
C SER A 99 0.06 -6.20 12.44
N LYS A 100 1.25 -6.19 11.83
CA LYS A 100 2.26 -5.13 12.04
C LYS A 100 2.05 -3.91 11.15
N CYS A 101 1.46 -4.08 9.96
CA CYS A 101 1.39 -3.04 8.95
C CYS A 101 0.14 -2.16 9.08
N ASP A 102 0.32 -0.86 8.89
CA ASP A 102 -0.78 0.09 8.72
C ASP A 102 -1.40 -0.05 7.32
N ILE A 103 -0.57 -0.34 6.32
CA ILE A 103 -0.97 -0.51 4.93
C ILE A 103 -0.43 -1.85 4.44
N VAL A 104 -1.30 -2.67 3.87
CA VAL A 104 -0.90 -3.92 3.21
C VAL A 104 -1.23 -3.82 1.73
N VAL A 105 -0.30 -4.24 0.88
CA VAL A 105 -0.45 -4.26 -0.57
C VAL A 105 -0.38 -5.70 -1.06
N ILE A 106 -1.49 -6.14 -1.67
CA ILE A 106 -1.64 -7.48 -2.24
C ILE A 106 -1.86 -7.33 -3.74
N ASN A 107 -0.91 -7.82 -4.52
CA ASN A 107 -0.97 -7.79 -5.99
C ASN A 107 -0.72 -9.18 -6.59
N MET A 108 -0.89 -10.24 -5.81
CA MET A 108 -0.52 -11.61 -6.20
C MET A 108 -1.54 -12.14 -7.21
N PRO A 109 -1.14 -12.96 -8.21
CA PRO A 109 -2.10 -13.62 -9.07
C PRO A 109 -3.09 -14.46 -8.26
N LEU A 110 -4.36 -14.41 -8.65
CA LEU A 110 -5.37 -15.35 -8.20
C LEU A 110 -5.18 -16.63 -9.00
N ILE A 111 -4.67 -17.68 -8.35
CA ILE A 111 -4.54 -19.03 -8.91
C ILE A 111 -5.64 -19.92 -8.35
#